data_AF-A0A4Q9GJU9-F1
#
_entry.id   AF-A0A4Q9GJU9-F1
#
_cell.length_a   1.000
_cell.length_b   1.000
_cell.length_c   1.000
_cell.angle_alpha   90.00
_cell.angle_beta   90.00
_cell.angle_gamma   90.00
#
_symmetry.space_group_name_H-M   'P 1'
#
loop_
_entity.id
_entity.type
_entity.pdbx_description
1 polymer ?
#
loop_
_entity_poly.entity_id
_entity_poly.type
_entity_poly.pdbx_seq_one_letter_code
_entity_poly.pdbx_strand_id
1 'polypeptide(L)'
;MAEGPTTFRDHFLSIFQSAAADVASQIQSRKDGPPGAAPGLETADAINASAAQAAQRYLDRRNGGADGPPGGLGASLKSCADLGLRFLEAKLKNDHAALAAIEGEFRAGSCDPAWATTISEYAGYFGPDGQRGQIPYIAPSQAGEGVIEIRAGAKIALVADWGTGADPAIKILKQIAGLSPDIFIHLGDIYYSGTPKECAANFTQPLNAALGDDRAALPAYVLSGNHDMYCGGVGFYETIAALNPGPLKQSASYFCLRSSDGSWQLLAMDTGLHDYSPFSVSSAVTWLEKSEIEWLRRRVDEFEGRTILLSHHQLFSAFSPIGPADQTGARSATNPNLAAVLEQLNGDGKVAAWFWGHEHNLCVYEKFANLDRGRCIGHGAVPVFADEKIYEPVEGLDLVPKLVKETELRPGDTVWPHGFAFLELGTEGTPARVDYYQDIGGKPSLVHREEIS
;
A
#
# COMPACT_ATOMS: atom_id res chain seq x y z
N MET A 1 -21.01 12.67 43.74
CA MET A 1 -20.30 12.96 42.48
C MET A 1 -19.71 11.64 42.01
N ALA A 2 -20.19 11.09 40.91
CA ALA A 2 -19.63 9.86 40.34
C ALA A 2 -18.31 10.21 39.65
N GLU A 3 -17.22 9.54 40.02
CA GLU A 3 -15.97 9.63 39.27
C GLU A 3 -16.20 9.06 37.86
N GLY A 4 -15.83 9.83 36.83
CA GLY A 4 -15.90 9.36 35.44
C GLY A 4 -14.91 8.22 35.16
N PRO A 5 -15.04 7.51 34.02
CA PRO A 5 -14.20 6.36 33.71
C PRO A 5 -12.70 6.74 33.71
N THR A 6 -11.91 5.97 34.43
CA THR A 6 -10.46 6.12 34.70
C THR A 6 -9.58 6.11 33.45
N THR A 7 -10.13 5.73 32.29
CA THR A 7 -9.43 5.52 31.01
C THR A 7 -9.32 6.77 30.13
N PHE A 8 -10.06 7.84 30.43
CA PHE A 8 -10.04 9.11 29.67
C PHE A 8 -8.68 9.85 29.69
N ARG A 9 -7.74 9.43 30.54
CA ARG A 9 -6.42 10.09 30.73
C ARG A 9 -5.26 9.37 30.04
N ASP A 10 -5.51 8.26 29.36
CA ASP A 10 -4.51 7.46 28.65
C ASP A 10 -4.91 7.40 27.16
N HIS A 11 -4.15 8.11 26.32
CA HIS A 11 -4.48 8.32 24.91
C HIS A 11 -4.56 7.01 24.11
N PHE A 12 -3.71 6.04 24.47
CA PHE A 12 -3.67 4.72 23.85
C PHE A 12 -4.92 3.89 24.20
N LEU A 13 -5.30 3.87 25.48
CA LEU A 13 -6.54 3.20 25.90
C LEU A 13 -7.79 3.89 25.36
N SER A 14 -7.74 5.21 25.20
CA SER A 14 -8.86 5.98 24.64
C SER A 14 -9.10 5.63 23.17
N ILE A 15 -8.04 5.44 22.37
CA ILE A 15 -8.14 5.01 20.96
C ILE A 15 -8.64 3.57 20.88
N PHE A 16 -8.09 2.67 21.69
CA PHE A 16 -8.52 1.26 21.75
C PHE A 16 -9.99 1.10 22.18
N GLN A 17 -10.44 1.87 23.18
CA GLN A 17 -11.84 1.88 23.61
C GLN A 17 -12.78 2.53 22.60
N SER A 18 -12.34 3.58 21.90
CA SER A 18 -13.12 4.18 20.81
C SER A 18 -13.32 3.20 19.66
N ALA A 19 -12.28 2.46 19.26
CA ALA A 19 -12.39 1.42 18.24
C ALA A 19 -13.32 0.26 18.67
N ALA A 20 -13.23 -0.17 19.94
CA ALA A 20 -14.11 -1.21 20.47
C ALA A 20 -15.59 -0.74 20.60
N ALA A 21 -15.81 0.52 20.99
CA ALA A 21 -17.14 1.12 21.07
C ALA A 21 -17.75 1.31 19.67
N ASP A 22 -16.93 1.63 18.67
CA ASP A 22 -17.36 1.76 17.27
C ASP A 22 -17.85 0.41 16.73
N VAL A 23 -17.08 -0.67 16.98
CA VAL A 23 -17.47 -2.05 16.66
C VAL A 23 -18.73 -2.49 17.43
N ALA A 24 -18.87 -2.14 18.71
CA ALA A 24 -20.07 -2.44 19.49
C ALA A 24 -21.32 -1.71 18.95
N SER A 25 -21.16 -0.46 18.50
CA SER A 25 -22.25 0.33 17.91
C SER A 25 -22.73 -0.25 16.57
N GLN A 26 -21.79 -0.76 15.75
CA GLN A 26 -22.07 -1.46 14.49
C GLN A 26 -22.77 -2.82 14.69
N ILE A 27 -22.61 -3.45 15.85
CA ILE A 27 -23.31 -4.71 16.19
C ILE A 27 -24.70 -4.44 16.76
N GLN A 28 -24.88 -3.32 17.48
CA GLN A 28 -26.18 -2.89 17.97
C GLN A 28 -27.09 -2.44 16.80
N SER A 29 -26.56 -1.71 15.82
CA SER A 29 -27.31 -1.25 14.64
C SER A 29 -27.80 -2.39 13.73
N ARG A 30 -27.14 -3.56 13.78
CA ARG A 30 -27.56 -4.79 13.09
C ARG A 30 -28.74 -5.51 13.75
N LYS A 31 -29.06 -5.21 15.02
CA LYS A 31 -30.19 -5.83 15.75
C LYS A 31 -31.54 -5.13 15.50
N ASP A 32 -31.54 -3.91 14.99
CA ASP A 32 -32.77 -3.13 14.74
C ASP A 32 -33.36 -3.31 13.32
N GLY A 33 -32.81 -4.26 12.53
CA GLY A 33 -33.34 -4.71 11.24
C GLY A 33 -34.37 -5.86 11.34
N PRO A 34 -35.11 -6.18 10.26
CA PRO A 34 -36.20 -7.15 10.32
C PRO A 34 -35.73 -8.54 10.75
N PRO A 35 -36.53 -9.28 11.55
CA PRO A 35 -36.05 -10.43 12.31
C PRO A 35 -35.83 -11.66 11.42
N GLY A 36 -34.56 -12.04 11.24
CA GLY A 36 -34.18 -13.30 10.61
C GLY A 36 -32.69 -13.60 10.72
N ALA A 37 -32.38 -14.73 11.40
CA ALA A 37 -31.11 -15.47 11.44
C ALA A 37 -29.94 -14.94 12.30
N ALA A 38 -29.66 -15.67 13.41
CA ALA A 38 -28.42 -16.43 13.67
C ALA A 38 -28.13 -16.52 15.19
N PRO A 39 -27.97 -17.72 15.78
CA PRO A 39 -27.45 -17.85 17.13
C PRO A 39 -25.91 -17.71 17.11
N GLY A 40 -25.36 -16.72 17.82
CA GLY A 40 -23.91 -16.67 18.09
C GLY A 40 -23.21 -15.30 18.15
N LEU A 41 -23.90 -14.17 18.01
CA LEU A 41 -23.26 -12.84 18.14
C LEU A 41 -23.20 -12.40 19.61
N GLU A 42 -22.00 -12.12 20.12
CA GLU A 42 -21.82 -11.40 21.38
C GLU A 42 -22.57 -10.05 21.35
N THR A 43 -23.16 -9.65 22.48
CA THR A 43 -23.92 -8.38 22.54
C THR A 43 -22.97 -7.18 22.56
N ALA A 44 -23.43 -6.03 22.07
CA ALA A 44 -22.70 -4.76 22.18
C ALA A 44 -22.28 -4.46 23.63
N ASP A 45 -23.12 -4.83 24.61
CA ASP A 45 -22.81 -4.76 26.04
C ASP A 45 -21.66 -5.68 26.45
N ALA A 46 -21.55 -6.88 25.87
CA ALA A 46 -20.46 -7.82 26.15
C ALA A 46 -19.12 -7.35 25.54
N ILE A 47 -19.16 -6.70 24.38
CA ILE A 47 -17.97 -6.14 23.70
C ILE A 47 -17.47 -4.90 24.44
N ASN A 48 -18.38 -3.99 24.81
CA ASN A 48 -18.06 -2.83 25.63
C ASN A 48 -17.55 -3.25 27.03
N ALA A 49 -18.15 -4.26 27.65
CA ALA A 49 -17.68 -4.80 28.93
C ALA A 49 -16.31 -5.49 28.81
N SER A 50 -16.03 -6.16 27.70
CA SER A 50 -14.74 -6.82 27.44
C SER A 50 -13.63 -5.81 27.17
N ALA A 51 -13.92 -4.75 26.40
CA ALA A 51 -12.98 -3.65 26.16
C ALA A 51 -12.74 -2.79 27.42
N ALA A 52 -13.77 -2.56 28.22
CA ALA A 52 -13.63 -1.93 29.53
C ALA A 52 -12.84 -2.80 30.50
N GLN A 53 -13.05 -4.12 30.52
CA GLN A 53 -12.24 -5.05 31.30
C GLN A 53 -10.79 -5.11 30.81
N ALA A 54 -10.54 -5.10 29.50
CA ALA A 54 -9.20 -5.09 28.94
C ALA A 54 -8.44 -3.79 29.29
N ALA A 55 -9.12 -2.65 29.20
CA ALA A 55 -8.57 -1.35 29.59
C ALA A 55 -8.36 -1.23 31.11
N GLN A 56 -9.28 -1.75 31.92
CA GLN A 56 -9.12 -1.79 33.38
C GLN A 56 -7.98 -2.73 33.79
N ARG A 57 -7.86 -3.91 33.15
CA ARG A 57 -6.72 -4.82 33.35
C ARG A 57 -5.39 -4.16 32.96
N TYR A 58 -5.37 -3.37 31.89
CA TYR A 58 -4.20 -2.59 31.51
C TYR A 58 -3.84 -1.51 32.56
N LEU A 59 -4.83 -0.78 33.10
CA LEU A 59 -4.62 0.19 34.18
C LEU A 59 -4.18 -0.49 35.49
N ASP A 60 -4.76 -1.64 35.83
CA ASP A 60 -4.42 -2.41 37.02
C ASP A 60 -3.00 -3.00 36.89
N ARG A 61 -2.58 -3.43 35.70
CA ARG A 61 -1.20 -3.86 35.38
C ARG A 61 -0.20 -2.70 35.47
N ARG A 62 -0.56 -1.51 34.96
CA ARG A 62 0.26 -0.29 35.09
C ARG A 62 0.45 0.13 36.55
N ASN A 63 -0.52 -0.18 37.41
CA ASN A 63 -0.49 0.09 38.85
C ASN A 63 -0.02 -1.11 39.71
N GLY A 64 0.46 -2.20 39.09
CA GLY A 64 1.14 -3.30 39.78
C GLY A 64 0.29 -4.51 40.23
N GLY A 65 -0.91 -4.73 39.66
CA GLY A 65 -1.76 -5.90 39.93
C GLY A 65 -1.50 -7.13 39.04
N ALA A 66 -1.80 -8.34 39.54
CA ALA A 66 -1.57 -9.64 38.88
C ALA A 66 -2.80 -10.20 38.12
N ASP A 67 -2.55 -11.08 37.13
CA ASP A 67 -3.50 -11.54 36.10
C ASP A 67 -4.54 -12.61 36.53
N GLY A 68 -5.72 -12.57 35.89
CA GLY A 68 -6.71 -13.65 35.83
C GLY A 68 -6.95 -14.14 34.38
N PRO A 69 -7.45 -15.39 34.18
CA PRO A 69 -7.32 -16.11 32.91
C PRO A 69 -8.18 -15.55 31.76
N PRO A 70 -7.81 -15.82 30.49
CA PRO A 70 -8.54 -15.38 29.32
C PRO A 70 -9.81 -16.23 29.11
N GLY A 71 -10.96 -15.55 29.00
CA GLY A 71 -12.22 -16.16 28.56
C GLY A 71 -12.28 -16.19 27.03
N GLY A 72 -12.59 -17.35 26.45
CA GLY A 72 -12.59 -17.56 25.00
C GLY A 72 -13.89 -17.20 24.31
N LEU A 73 -13.81 -16.74 23.06
CA LEU A 73 -14.88 -16.74 22.06
C LEU A 73 -14.36 -16.43 20.63
N GLY A 74 -14.76 -17.28 19.67
CA GLY A 74 -15.09 -16.94 18.27
C GLY A 74 -13.94 -16.72 17.28
N ALA A 75 -13.54 -17.79 16.57
CA ALA A 75 -12.56 -17.79 15.48
C ALA A 75 -13.22 -17.52 14.11
N SER A 76 -12.76 -16.48 13.40
CA SER A 76 -12.51 -16.50 11.93
C SER A 76 -12.28 -15.13 11.28
N LEU A 77 -12.44 -13.99 11.98
CA LEU A 77 -12.19 -12.65 11.37
C LEU A 77 -11.46 -11.66 12.30
N LYS A 78 -10.71 -12.16 13.29
CA LYS A 78 -9.77 -11.39 14.13
C LYS A 78 -8.33 -11.64 13.64
N SER A 79 -8.01 -11.27 12.39
CA SER A 79 -7.05 -12.03 11.57
C SER A 79 -5.56 -11.88 11.92
N CYS A 80 -4.80 -10.84 11.54
CA CYS A 80 -3.35 -10.80 11.84
C CYS A 80 -2.91 -9.60 12.69
N ALA A 81 -3.66 -8.51 12.64
CA ALA A 81 -3.39 -7.29 13.40
C ALA A 81 -3.59 -7.48 14.92
N ASP A 82 -4.56 -8.29 15.35
CA ASP A 82 -4.81 -8.61 16.77
C ASP A 82 -3.68 -9.49 17.35
N LEU A 83 -3.29 -10.55 16.63
CA LEU A 83 -2.12 -11.36 16.95
C LEU A 83 -0.85 -10.50 17.02
N GLY A 84 -0.73 -9.57 16.08
CA GLY A 84 0.33 -8.60 16.01
C GLY A 84 0.41 -7.64 17.21
N LEU A 85 -0.72 -7.08 17.62
CA LEU A 85 -0.82 -6.22 18.79
C LEU A 85 -0.49 -6.97 20.08
N ARG A 86 -0.97 -8.21 20.22
CA ARG A 86 -0.63 -9.12 21.33
C ARG A 86 0.87 -9.44 21.34
N PHE A 87 1.46 -9.66 20.16
CA PHE A 87 2.89 -9.91 20.02
C PHE A 87 3.72 -8.69 20.45
N LEU A 88 3.32 -7.49 20.03
CA LEU A 88 3.95 -6.23 20.44
C LEU A 88 3.85 -6.01 21.95
N GLU A 89 2.68 -6.23 22.54
CA GLU A 89 2.49 -6.14 23.99
C GLU A 89 3.41 -7.11 24.75
N ALA A 90 3.51 -8.35 24.26
CA ALA A 90 4.41 -9.36 24.84
C ALA A 90 5.89 -8.97 24.70
N LYS A 91 6.31 -8.39 23.57
CA LYS A 91 7.66 -7.83 23.37
C LYS A 91 7.97 -6.71 24.36
N LEU A 92 7.05 -5.76 24.54
CA LEU A 92 7.23 -4.62 25.43
C LEU A 92 7.34 -5.04 26.90
N LYS A 93 6.68 -6.13 27.27
CA LYS A 93 6.75 -6.73 28.60
C LYS A 93 7.91 -7.71 28.78
N ASN A 94 8.66 -7.97 27.72
CA ASN A 94 9.68 -9.02 27.66
C ASN A 94 9.12 -10.41 28.09
N ASP A 95 7.86 -10.67 27.74
CA ASP A 95 7.14 -11.91 28.08
C ASP A 95 7.42 -13.00 27.03
N HIS A 96 8.49 -13.75 27.25
CA HIS A 96 8.95 -14.79 26.34
C HIS A 96 7.95 -15.94 26.17
N ALA A 97 7.08 -16.20 27.16
CA ALA A 97 6.10 -17.28 27.09
C ALA A 97 4.91 -16.87 26.21
N ALA A 98 4.41 -15.64 26.37
CA ALA A 98 3.39 -15.09 25.49
C ALA A 98 3.88 -14.97 24.04
N LEU A 99 5.14 -14.56 23.83
CA LEU A 99 5.75 -14.53 22.49
C LEU A 99 5.76 -15.91 21.83
N ALA A 100 6.21 -16.95 22.54
CA ALA A 100 6.25 -18.30 22.01
C ALA A 100 4.85 -18.86 21.67
N ALA A 101 3.83 -18.52 22.48
CA ALA A 101 2.44 -18.92 22.21
C ALA A 101 1.88 -18.23 20.96
N ILE A 102 2.10 -16.92 20.83
CA ILE A 102 1.61 -16.12 19.71
C ILE A 102 2.34 -16.49 18.40
N GLU A 103 3.65 -16.78 18.44
CA GLU A 103 4.37 -17.32 17.29
C GLU A 103 3.80 -18.67 16.83
N GLY A 104 3.32 -19.49 17.76
CA GLY A 104 2.57 -20.72 17.45
C GLY A 104 1.24 -20.45 16.75
N GLU A 105 0.51 -19.41 17.19
CA GLU A 105 -0.75 -18.97 16.55
C GLU A 105 -0.53 -18.42 15.13
N PHE A 106 0.55 -17.65 14.90
CA PHE A 106 0.96 -17.23 13.56
C PHE A 106 1.24 -18.43 12.64
N ARG A 107 2.00 -19.43 13.11
CA ARG A 107 2.36 -20.62 12.29
C ARG A 107 1.18 -21.55 12.00
N ALA A 108 0.17 -21.59 12.87
CA ALA A 108 -0.99 -22.46 12.75
C ALA A 108 -2.19 -21.79 12.06
N GLY A 109 -2.18 -20.45 11.91
CA GLY A 109 -3.24 -19.66 11.29
C GLY A 109 -3.03 -19.38 9.80
N SER A 110 -3.94 -18.60 9.21
CA SER A 110 -3.83 -18.08 7.83
C SER A 110 -2.91 -16.84 7.72
N CYS A 111 -2.31 -16.43 8.83
CA CYS A 111 -1.42 -15.28 8.90
C CYS A 111 0.02 -15.70 8.64
N ASP A 112 0.69 -15.08 7.69
CA ASP A 112 2.12 -15.31 7.49
C ASP A 112 2.89 -14.92 8.78
N PRO A 113 3.67 -15.82 9.39
CA PRO A 113 4.50 -15.51 10.55
C PRO A 113 5.45 -14.32 10.34
N ALA A 114 5.76 -13.95 9.10
CA ALA A 114 6.52 -12.75 8.77
C ALA A 114 5.81 -11.43 9.18
N TRP A 115 4.50 -11.43 9.42
CA TRP A 115 3.79 -10.28 9.99
C TRP A 115 4.24 -9.96 11.42
N ALA A 116 4.61 -10.98 12.21
CA ALA A 116 5.16 -10.77 13.55
C ALA A 116 6.53 -10.06 13.49
N THR A 117 7.32 -10.36 12.44
CA THR A 117 8.57 -9.63 12.19
C THR A 117 8.29 -8.19 11.78
N THR A 118 7.31 -7.90 10.91
CA THR A 118 6.93 -6.52 10.56
C THR A 118 6.62 -5.66 11.79
N ILE A 119 5.86 -6.22 12.73
CA ILE A 119 5.50 -5.50 13.96
C ILE A 119 6.69 -5.35 14.91
N SER A 120 7.58 -6.36 14.94
CA SER A 120 8.84 -6.26 15.66
C SER A 120 9.73 -5.15 15.12
N GLU A 121 9.85 -5.04 13.80
CA GLU A 121 10.67 -4.03 13.13
C GLU A 121 10.06 -2.63 13.29
N TYR A 122 8.74 -2.48 13.15
CA TYR A 122 8.03 -1.23 13.46
C TYR A 122 8.29 -0.77 14.90
N ALA A 123 8.08 -1.66 15.87
CA ALA A 123 8.36 -1.36 17.27
C ALA A 123 9.85 -1.21 17.58
N GLY A 124 10.72 -1.77 16.74
CA GLY A 124 12.19 -1.68 16.75
C GLY A 124 12.71 -0.37 16.16
N TYR A 125 11.95 0.30 15.30
CA TYR A 125 12.25 1.64 14.79
C TYR A 125 11.50 2.74 15.56
N PHE A 126 10.17 2.73 15.54
CA PHE A 126 9.30 3.78 16.07
C PHE A 126 8.98 3.66 17.56
N GLY A 127 9.25 2.51 18.18
CA GLY A 127 8.92 2.28 19.58
C GLY A 127 7.43 2.05 19.81
N PRO A 128 7.01 1.78 21.05
CA PRO A 128 5.62 1.44 21.38
C PRO A 128 4.61 2.54 21.12
N ASP A 129 5.05 3.80 21.18
CA ASP A 129 4.23 5.00 20.98
C ASP A 129 4.26 5.51 19.53
N GLY A 130 5.06 4.87 18.66
CA GLY A 130 5.21 5.29 17.27
C GLY A 130 6.09 6.54 17.07
N GLN A 131 6.72 7.07 18.11
CA GLN A 131 7.37 8.40 18.08
C GLN A 131 8.90 8.36 18.20
N ARG A 132 9.51 7.20 18.48
CA ARG A 132 10.97 7.10 18.71
C ARG A 132 11.80 7.44 17.46
N GLY A 133 11.34 7.01 16.30
CA GLY A 133 12.02 7.19 15.02
C GLY A 133 11.30 8.22 14.16
N GLN A 134 12.06 8.95 13.34
CA GLN A 134 11.52 9.79 12.28
C GLN A 134 11.96 9.21 10.94
N ILE A 135 11.06 9.11 9.97
CA ILE A 135 11.41 8.69 8.62
C ILE A 135 12.35 9.75 8.02
N PRO A 136 13.51 9.37 7.44
CA PRO A 136 14.49 10.33 6.91
C PRO A 136 14.05 10.86 5.54
N TYR A 137 12.86 11.44 5.46
CA TYR A 137 12.30 12.02 4.25
C TYR A 137 13.21 13.11 3.68
N ILE A 138 13.48 13.03 2.37
CA ILE A 138 14.31 13.98 1.65
C ILE A 138 13.39 14.97 0.95
N ALA A 139 13.21 16.14 1.56
CA ALA A 139 12.32 17.17 1.02
C ALA A 139 12.88 17.79 -0.29
N PRO A 140 12.04 18.46 -1.11
CA PRO A 140 12.49 19.15 -2.33
C PRO A 140 13.62 20.16 -2.12
N SER A 141 13.67 20.82 -0.97
CA SER A 141 14.77 21.73 -0.62
C SER A 141 16.13 21.04 -0.48
N GLN A 142 16.16 19.72 -0.24
CA GLN A 142 17.35 18.89 -0.12
C GLN A 142 17.63 18.10 -1.39
N ALA A 143 16.59 17.51 -2.00
CA ALA A 143 16.69 16.74 -3.24
C ALA A 143 17.05 17.61 -4.46
N GLY A 144 16.65 18.88 -4.41
CA GLY A 144 16.80 19.84 -5.49
C GLY A 144 15.69 19.74 -6.54
N GLU A 145 15.84 20.53 -7.60
CA GLU A 145 14.88 20.63 -8.71
C GLU A 145 15.23 19.67 -9.85
N GLY A 146 15.84 18.52 -9.54
CA GLY A 146 16.31 17.56 -10.53
C GLY A 146 15.18 16.99 -11.39
N VAL A 147 15.44 16.89 -12.69
CA VAL A 147 14.63 16.14 -13.65
C VAL A 147 15.58 15.18 -14.35
N ILE A 148 15.17 13.93 -14.48
CA ILE A 148 16.00 12.88 -15.07
C ILE A 148 15.56 12.70 -16.51
N GLU A 149 16.46 13.02 -17.44
CA GLU A 149 16.20 12.82 -18.87
C GLU A 149 16.25 11.33 -19.23
N ILE A 150 15.27 10.89 -20.00
CA ILE A 150 15.17 9.52 -20.54
C ILE A 150 15.01 9.58 -22.06
N ARG A 151 15.33 8.47 -22.73
CA ARG A 151 15.21 8.34 -24.19
C ARG A 151 13.77 8.59 -24.65
N ALA A 152 13.59 9.36 -25.72
CA ALA A 152 12.30 9.44 -26.42
C ALA A 152 11.83 8.05 -26.88
N GLY A 153 10.55 7.73 -26.69
CA GLY A 153 10.02 6.40 -26.96
C GLY A 153 10.62 5.28 -26.08
N ALA A 154 10.98 5.59 -24.84
CA ALA A 154 11.45 4.59 -23.87
C ALA A 154 10.38 3.51 -23.61
N LYS A 155 10.84 2.27 -23.47
CA LYS A 155 10.06 1.13 -23.00
C LYS A 155 10.30 0.95 -21.51
N ILE A 156 9.23 0.97 -20.75
CA ILE A 156 9.25 1.05 -19.29
C ILE A 156 8.45 -0.13 -18.75
N ALA A 157 9.10 -0.98 -17.98
CA ALA A 157 8.41 -1.98 -17.18
C ALA A 157 7.90 -1.32 -15.90
N LEU A 158 6.59 -1.35 -15.68
CA LEU A 158 5.93 -0.88 -14.47
C LEU A 158 5.41 -2.08 -13.69
N VAL A 159 5.82 -2.20 -12.43
CA VAL A 159 5.38 -3.28 -11.54
C VAL A 159 5.18 -2.73 -10.13
N ALA A 160 4.23 -3.27 -9.38
CA ALA A 160 3.94 -2.85 -8.01
C ALA A 160 3.70 -4.08 -7.13
N ASP A 161 3.89 -3.97 -5.82
CA ASP A 161 3.60 -5.05 -4.85
C ASP A 161 4.33 -6.35 -5.24
N TRP A 162 5.57 -6.19 -5.69
CA TRP A 162 6.37 -7.23 -6.32
C TRP A 162 7.54 -7.70 -5.45
N GLY A 163 8.05 -6.83 -4.58
CA GLY A 163 9.27 -7.04 -3.81
C GLY A 163 9.14 -8.08 -2.69
N THR A 164 8.71 -9.30 -2.99
CA THR A 164 8.54 -10.42 -2.04
C THR A 164 9.74 -11.35 -2.01
N GLY A 165 10.60 -11.33 -3.04
CA GLY A 165 11.72 -12.27 -3.21
C GLY A 165 11.29 -13.72 -3.54
N ALA A 166 9.99 -13.99 -3.61
CA ALA A 166 9.45 -15.31 -3.84
C ALA A 166 9.48 -15.72 -5.33
N ASP A 167 9.26 -17.01 -5.61
CA ASP A 167 9.25 -17.55 -6.96
C ASP A 167 8.34 -16.79 -7.95
N PRO A 168 7.11 -16.35 -7.60
CA PRO A 168 6.30 -15.53 -8.50
C PRO A 168 6.97 -14.21 -8.89
N ALA A 169 7.58 -13.50 -7.93
CA ALA A 169 8.34 -12.28 -8.20
C ALA A 169 9.48 -12.53 -9.19
N ILE A 170 10.24 -13.62 -9.00
CA ILE A 170 11.35 -14.00 -9.89
C ILE A 170 10.82 -14.33 -11.30
N LYS A 171 9.66 -15.00 -11.42
CA LYS A 171 9.04 -15.29 -12.72
C LYS A 171 8.66 -14.01 -13.46
N ILE A 172 8.01 -13.05 -12.79
CA ILE A 172 7.64 -11.77 -13.39
C ILE A 172 8.87 -11.03 -13.92
N LEU A 173 9.97 -10.97 -13.18
CA LEU A 173 11.21 -10.35 -13.68
C LEU A 173 11.76 -11.02 -14.94
N LYS A 174 11.73 -12.36 -15.02
CA LYS A 174 12.18 -13.08 -16.22
C LYS A 174 11.31 -12.77 -17.44
N GLN A 175 10.01 -12.54 -17.24
CA GLN A 175 9.10 -12.13 -18.31
C GLN A 175 9.39 -10.71 -18.76
N ILE A 176 9.58 -9.79 -17.80
CA ILE A 176 10.00 -8.41 -18.08
C ILE A 176 11.32 -8.39 -18.86
N ALA A 177 12.32 -9.18 -18.45
CA ALA A 177 13.60 -9.30 -19.15
C ALA A 177 13.41 -9.70 -20.62
N GLY A 178 12.49 -10.62 -20.89
CA GLY A 178 12.13 -11.06 -22.25
C GLY A 178 11.53 -9.98 -23.15
N LEU A 179 11.00 -8.90 -22.58
CA LEU A 179 10.46 -7.75 -23.31
C LEU A 179 11.49 -6.64 -23.56
N SER A 180 12.71 -6.77 -23.02
CA SER A 180 13.82 -5.84 -23.21
C SER A 180 13.44 -4.37 -22.90
N PRO A 181 13.05 -4.05 -21.65
CA PRO A 181 12.78 -2.67 -21.24
C PRO A 181 14.06 -1.82 -21.27
N ASP A 182 13.89 -0.52 -21.49
CA ASP A 182 14.95 0.46 -21.28
C ASP A 182 15.02 0.90 -19.80
N ILE A 183 13.87 0.86 -19.10
CA ILE A 183 13.73 1.33 -17.71
C ILE A 183 12.85 0.36 -16.93
N PHE A 184 13.21 0.12 -15.67
CA PHE A 184 12.36 -0.59 -14.72
C PHE A 184 11.84 0.38 -13.65
N ILE A 185 10.54 0.37 -13.34
CA ILE A 185 9.97 1.16 -12.25
C ILE A 185 9.12 0.26 -11.35
N HIS A 186 9.43 0.30 -10.06
CA HIS A 186 8.64 -0.35 -9.01
C HIS A 186 7.78 0.69 -8.27
N LEU A 187 6.48 0.48 -8.18
CA LEU A 187 5.55 1.42 -7.54
C LEU A 187 5.36 1.19 -6.03
N GLY A 188 6.34 0.59 -5.36
CA GLY A 188 6.34 0.41 -3.90
C GLY A 188 5.90 -0.97 -3.43
N ASP A 189 6.09 -1.15 -2.12
CA ASP A 189 5.93 -2.38 -1.35
C ASP A 189 7.02 -3.42 -1.61
N ILE A 190 8.19 -3.20 -1.00
CA ILE A 190 9.17 -4.25 -0.75
C ILE A 190 8.85 -4.90 0.60
N TYR A 191 8.39 -6.15 0.52
CA TYR A 191 7.90 -6.89 1.67
C TYR A 191 9.04 -7.41 2.55
N TYR A 192 8.81 -7.53 3.86
CA TYR A 192 7.55 -7.31 4.58
C TYR A 192 7.49 -6.00 5.35
N SER A 193 8.64 -5.35 5.59
CA SER A 193 8.69 -4.13 6.40
C SER A 193 9.75 -3.13 5.94
N GLY A 194 10.32 -3.34 4.74
CA GLY A 194 11.29 -2.43 4.15
C GLY A 194 12.67 -2.43 4.81
N THR A 195 13.04 -3.49 5.56
CA THR A 195 14.37 -3.53 6.19
C THR A 195 15.48 -3.58 5.13
N PRO A 196 16.70 -3.10 5.42
CA PRO A 196 17.81 -3.19 4.46
C PRO A 196 18.07 -4.61 3.94
N LYS A 197 17.87 -5.63 4.79
CA LYS A 197 18.01 -7.04 4.40
C LYS A 197 16.91 -7.46 3.42
N GLU A 198 15.66 -7.05 3.66
CA GLU A 198 14.54 -7.31 2.75
C GLU A 198 14.73 -6.58 1.42
N CYS A 199 15.12 -5.30 1.43
CA CYS A 199 15.43 -4.55 0.21
C CYS A 199 16.57 -5.18 -0.61
N ALA A 200 17.57 -5.76 0.05
CA ALA A 200 18.59 -6.52 -0.64
C ALA A 200 18.05 -7.85 -1.22
N ALA A 201 17.43 -8.68 -0.38
CA ALA A 201 17.05 -10.06 -0.74
C ALA A 201 15.83 -10.14 -1.66
N ASN A 202 14.87 -9.23 -1.50
CA ASN A 202 13.57 -9.30 -2.16
C ASN A 202 13.46 -8.36 -3.36
N PHE A 203 14.32 -7.33 -3.43
CA PHE A 203 14.32 -6.36 -4.51
C PHE A 203 15.64 -6.36 -5.30
N THR A 204 16.73 -5.90 -4.69
CA THR A 204 17.98 -5.60 -5.42
C THR A 204 18.64 -6.86 -6.00
N GLN A 205 18.75 -7.94 -5.22
CA GLN A 205 19.37 -9.18 -5.68
C GLN A 205 18.57 -9.85 -6.82
N PRO A 206 17.23 -10.05 -6.70
CA PRO A 206 16.44 -10.60 -7.81
C PRO A 206 16.47 -9.71 -9.05
N LEU A 207 16.38 -8.39 -8.89
CA LEU A 207 16.45 -7.43 -9.99
C LEU A 207 17.77 -7.57 -10.75
N ASN A 208 18.90 -7.55 -10.04
CA ASN A 208 20.22 -7.69 -10.63
C ASN A 208 20.40 -9.05 -11.32
N ALA A 209 19.87 -10.13 -10.72
CA ALA A 209 19.98 -11.47 -11.28
C ALA A 209 19.19 -11.64 -12.59
N ALA A 210 18.06 -10.95 -12.76
CA ALA A 210 17.20 -11.09 -13.92
C ALA A 210 17.46 -10.05 -15.03
N LEU A 211 17.77 -8.80 -14.66
CA LEU A 211 17.94 -7.67 -15.59
C LEU A 211 19.39 -7.19 -15.71
N GLY A 212 20.34 -7.83 -15.02
CA GLY A 212 21.72 -7.37 -14.92
C GLY A 212 21.90 -6.27 -13.88
N ASP A 213 23.14 -6.00 -13.50
CA ASP A 213 23.53 -5.00 -12.50
C ASP A 213 24.08 -3.68 -13.11
N ASP A 214 24.22 -3.60 -14.44
CA ASP A 214 24.57 -2.36 -15.14
C ASP A 214 23.38 -1.38 -15.19
N ARG A 215 23.25 -0.59 -14.13
CA ARG A 215 22.19 0.42 -13.98
C ARG A 215 22.41 1.67 -14.83
N ALA A 216 23.55 1.80 -15.51
CA ALA A 216 23.72 2.81 -16.56
C ALA A 216 23.06 2.38 -17.87
N ALA A 217 23.01 1.06 -18.15
CA ALA A 217 22.33 0.51 -19.32
C ALA A 217 20.82 0.32 -19.10
N LEU A 218 20.40 -0.10 -17.91
CA LEU A 218 19.00 -0.29 -17.53
C LEU A 218 18.76 0.33 -16.14
N PRO A 219 18.46 1.63 -16.06
CA PRO A 219 18.15 2.30 -14.80
C PRO A 219 16.85 1.76 -14.19
N ALA A 220 16.81 1.73 -12.86
CA ALA A 220 15.66 1.29 -12.09
C ALA A 220 15.22 2.38 -11.10
N TYR A 221 13.93 2.69 -11.04
CA TYR A 221 13.37 3.67 -10.12
C TYR A 221 12.34 3.03 -9.20
N VAL A 222 12.23 3.52 -7.96
CA VAL A 222 11.45 2.86 -6.91
C VAL A 222 10.68 3.90 -6.12
N LEU A 223 9.36 3.78 -6.09
CA LEU A 223 8.53 4.47 -5.10
C LEU A 223 8.46 3.66 -3.81
N SER A 224 8.17 4.33 -2.70
CA SER A 224 7.85 3.70 -1.42
C SER A 224 6.36 3.38 -1.33
N GLY A 225 6.05 2.18 -0.85
CA GLY A 225 4.75 1.81 -0.32
C GLY A 225 4.69 1.87 1.20
N ASN A 226 3.58 1.40 1.77
CA ASN A 226 3.41 1.33 3.22
C ASN A 226 4.38 0.31 3.85
N HIS A 227 4.61 -0.83 3.20
CA HIS A 227 5.53 -1.83 3.70
C HIS A 227 6.97 -1.32 3.76
N ASP A 228 7.39 -0.48 2.82
CA ASP A 228 8.73 0.13 2.83
C ASP A 228 8.95 1.05 4.04
N MET A 229 7.86 1.62 4.58
CA MET A 229 7.90 2.61 5.66
C MET A 229 7.70 2.02 7.05
N TYR A 230 7.30 0.75 7.19
CA TYR A 230 7.06 0.11 8.49
C TYR A 230 8.31 0.05 9.38
N CYS A 231 9.53 -0.04 8.83
CA CYS A 231 10.76 0.09 9.59
C CYS A 231 11.42 1.48 9.47
N GLY A 232 10.66 2.50 9.10
CA GLY A 232 11.15 3.88 8.98
C GLY A 232 11.81 4.22 7.65
N GLY A 233 11.60 3.41 6.60
CA GLY A 233 12.14 3.68 5.27
C GLY A 233 13.65 3.45 5.13
N VAL A 234 14.33 2.90 6.15
CA VAL A 234 15.80 2.82 6.16
C VAL A 234 16.33 2.02 4.98
N GLY A 235 15.80 0.81 4.73
CA GLY A 235 16.21 0.00 3.60
C GLY A 235 15.86 0.63 2.25
N PHE A 236 14.70 1.29 2.18
CA PHE A 236 14.25 2.01 0.99
C PHE A 236 15.20 3.16 0.62
N TYR A 237 15.52 4.06 1.56
CA TYR A 237 16.39 5.21 1.30
C TYR A 237 17.84 4.78 0.98
N GLU A 238 18.35 3.73 1.63
CA GLU A 238 19.63 3.12 1.26
C GLU A 238 19.60 2.56 -0.17
N THR A 239 18.50 1.91 -0.55
CA THR A 239 18.33 1.33 -1.89
C THR A 239 18.36 2.41 -2.96
N ILE A 240 17.50 3.42 -2.89
CA ILE A 240 17.44 4.46 -3.94
C ILE A 240 18.75 5.27 -4.04
N ALA A 241 19.47 5.44 -2.93
CA ALA A 241 20.74 6.15 -2.91
C ALA A 241 21.87 5.40 -3.66
N ALA A 242 21.78 4.08 -3.73
CA ALA A 242 22.78 3.20 -4.35
C ALA A 242 22.38 2.64 -5.72
N LEU A 243 21.08 2.68 -6.07
CA LEU A 243 20.53 1.94 -7.21
C LEU A 243 21.03 2.45 -8.57
N ASN A 244 20.98 3.76 -8.81
CA ASN A 244 21.36 4.35 -10.09
C ASN A 244 22.60 5.26 -9.96
N PRO A 245 23.53 5.22 -10.94
CA PRO A 245 24.72 6.05 -10.93
C PRO A 245 24.48 7.45 -11.54
N GLY A 246 25.31 8.41 -11.12
CA GLY A 246 25.47 9.70 -11.80
C GLY A 246 24.15 10.47 -12.03
N PRO A 247 23.87 10.94 -13.26
CA PRO A 247 22.68 11.75 -13.55
C PRO A 247 21.36 10.95 -13.49
N LEU A 248 21.42 9.62 -13.42
CA LEU A 248 20.25 8.75 -13.30
C LEU A 248 19.85 8.54 -11.83
N LYS A 249 20.59 9.14 -10.88
CA LYS A 249 20.38 8.94 -9.46
C LYS A 249 19.01 9.46 -9.02
N GLN A 250 18.23 8.59 -8.38
CA GLN A 250 17.03 8.97 -7.65
C GLN A 250 17.44 9.57 -6.30
N SER A 251 17.10 10.85 -6.08
CA SER A 251 17.57 11.60 -4.90
C SER A 251 16.57 11.64 -3.75
N ALA A 252 15.30 11.29 -3.99
CA ALA A 252 14.23 11.29 -3.00
C ALA A 252 13.23 10.16 -3.31
N SER A 253 12.24 9.98 -2.44
CA SER A 253 11.15 9.01 -2.61
C SER A 253 10.16 9.38 -3.72
N TYR A 254 10.27 10.59 -4.27
CA TYR A 254 9.57 11.06 -5.47
C TYR A 254 10.60 11.43 -6.55
N PHE A 255 10.21 11.43 -7.82
CA PHE A 255 11.09 11.76 -8.93
C PHE A 255 10.33 12.19 -10.19
N CYS A 256 11.03 12.81 -11.13
CA CYS A 256 10.50 13.21 -12.44
C CYS A 256 11.40 12.68 -13.55
N LEU A 257 10.83 11.89 -14.45
CA LEU A 257 11.46 11.45 -15.70
C LEU A 257 10.87 12.25 -16.86
N ARG A 258 11.69 12.78 -17.76
CA ARG A 258 11.22 13.45 -18.99
C ARG A 258 11.86 12.82 -20.21
N SER A 259 11.04 12.54 -21.22
CA SER A 259 11.56 12.14 -22.52
C SER A 259 12.36 13.29 -23.14
N SER A 260 13.49 12.95 -23.78
CA SER A 260 14.42 13.91 -24.38
C SER A 260 13.81 14.78 -25.49
N ASP A 261 12.67 14.35 -26.07
CA ASP A 261 11.90 15.11 -27.06
C ASP A 261 10.82 16.03 -26.44
N GLY A 262 10.68 16.03 -25.11
CA GLY A 262 9.70 16.85 -24.40
C GLY A 262 8.24 16.38 -24.54
N SER A 263 8.00 15.19 -25.10
CA SER A 263 6.64 14.67 -25.31
C SER A 263 5.98 14.13 -24.04
N TRP A 264 6.75 13.44 -23.20
CA TRP A 264 6.24 12.71 -22.04
C TRP A 264 7.01 13.01 -20.76
N GLN A 265 6.26 13.12 -19.66
CA GLN A 265 6.77 13.20 -18.31
C GLN A 265 6.16 12.08 -17.47
N LEU A 266 6.99 11.35 -16.71
CA LEU A 266 6.53 10.50 -15.62
C LEU A 266 6.84 11.19 -14.31
N LEU A 267 5.81 11.43 -13.50
CA LEU A 267 5.93 12.17 -12.26
C LEU A 267 5.49 11.27 -11.10
N ALA A 268 6.47 10.81 -10.33
CA ALA A 268 6.31 9.82 -9.28
C ALA A 268 6.20 10.51 -7.91
N MET A 269 5.23 10.10 -7.09
CA MET A 269 4.83 10.78 -5.83
C MET A 269 4.95 9.83 -4.63
N ASP A 270 5.44 10.33 -3.50
CA ASP A 270 5.63 9.54 -2.28
C ASP A 270 4.35 9.46 -1.44
N THR A 271 3.44 8.61 -1.88
CA THR A 271 2.24 8.29 -1.10
C THR A 271 2.52 7.34 0.07
N GLY A 272 3.72 6.75 0.17
CA GLY A 272 4.07 5.77 1.20
C GLY A 272 4.44 6.43 2.53
N LEU A 273 5.05 7.62 2.50
CA LEU A 273 5.59 8.34 3.65
C LEU A 273 4.65 8.39 4.86
N HIS A 274 3.36 8.61 4.63
CA HIS A 274 2.37 8.80 5.69
C HIS A 274 1.49 7.57 5.98
N ASP A 275 1.75 6.42 5.34
CA ASP A 275 1.12 5.12 5.68
C ASP A 275 2.13 4.15 6.31
N TYR A 276 2.91 4.64 7.26
CA TYR A 276 3.98 3.90 7.92
C TYR A 276 3.53 3.05 9.11
N SER A 277 2.22 2.98 9.38
CA SER A 277 1.66 2.23 10.52
C SER A 277 1.00 0.93 10.05
N PRO A 278 1.47 -0.25 10.49
CA PRO A 278 0.85 -1.53 10.14
C PRO A 278 -0.51 -1.74 10.81
N PHE A 279 -0.99 -0.76 11.59
CA PHE A 279 -2.29 -0.80 12.26
C PHE A 279 -3.38 0.01 11.55
N SER A 280 -3.02 0.79 10.51
CA SER A 280 -3.96 1.65 9.73
C SER A 280 -4.20 1.19 8.29
N VAL A 281 -3.62 0.05 7.90
CA VAL A 281 -3.56 -0.47 6.51
C VAL A 281 -4.92 -0.53 5.82
N SER A 282 -6.00 -0.80 6.57
CA SER A 282 -7.34 -0.98 6.00
C SER A 282 -8.01 0.32 5.52
N SER A 283 -7.35 1.47 5.63
CA SER A 283 -7.94 2.76 5.26
C SER A 283 -7.33 3.41 4.03
N ALA A 284 -6.07 3.13 3.65
CA ALA A 284 -5.40 3.72 2.48
C ALA A 284 -5.54 5.26 2.31
N VAL A 285 -5.87 5.99 3.40
CA VAL A 285 -6.02 7.45 3.37
C VAL A 285 -4.68 8.11 3.68
N THR A 286 -3.82 8.14 2.67
CA THR A 286 -2.53 8.84 2.71
C THR A 286 -2.65 10.28 2.19
N TRP A 287 -1.54 11.03 2.28
CA TRP A 287 -1.39 12.41 1.80
C TRP A 287 0.07 12.66 1.40
N LEU A 288 0.37 13.83 0.83
CA LEU A 288 1.72 14.24 0.42
C LEU A 288 2.17 15.47 1.19
N GLU A 289 3.46 15.56 1.48
CA GLU A 289 4.06 16.76 2.07
C GLU A 289 3.77 18.00 1.20
N LYS A 290 3.45 19.13 1.84
CA LYS A 290 3.09 20.36 1.12
C LYS A 290 4.19 20.79 0.15
N SER A 291 5.46 20.66 0.58
CA SER A 291 6.61 21.01 -0.25
C SER A 291 6.73 20.12 -1.49
N GLU A 292 6.37 18.83 -1.38
CA GLU A 292 6.31 17.90 -2.51
C GLU A 292 5.21 18.31 -3.48
N ILE A 293 4.00 18.61 -2.99
CA ILE A 293 2.88 19.10 -3.83
C ILE A 293 3.30 20.34 -4.61
N GLU A 294 3.96 21.29 -3.96
CA GLU A 294 4.47 22.51 -4.61
C GLU A 294 5.52 22.18 -5.69
N TRP A 295 6.38 21.18 -5.46
CA TRP A 295 7.36 20.70 -6.43
C TRP A 295 6.70 20.01 -7.62
N LEU A 296 5.75 19.10 -7.37
CA LEU A 296 4.98 18.40 -8.39
C LEU A 296 4.24 19.39 -9.30
N ARG A 297 3.60 20.42 -8.71
CA ARG A 297 2.92 21.47 -9.45
C ARG A 297 3.89 22.21 -10.39
N ARG A 298 5.07 22.59 -9.90
CA ARG A 298 6.10 23.22 -10.76
C ARG A 298 6.51 22.31 -11.92
N ARG A 299 6.68 21.00 -11.69
CA ARG A 299 7.03 20.03 -12.75
C ARG A 299 5.97 19.93 -13.83
N VAL A 300 4.69 20.04 -13.48
CA VAL A 300 3.60 20.04 -14.48
C VAL A 300 3.48 21.40 -15.18
N ASP A 301 3.61 22.50 -14.44
CA ASP A 301 3.53 23.86 -14.99
C ASP A 301 4.62 24.12 -16.04
N GLU A 302 5.86 23.68 -15.77
CA GLU A 302 7.01 23.92 -16.65
C GLU A 302 7.11 22.95 -17.84
N PHE A 303 6.24 21.94 -17.91
CA PHE A 303 6.28 20.90 -18.93
C PHE A 303 5.14 21.06 -19.94
N GLU A 304 5.47 21.17 -21.22
CA GLU A 304 4.49 21.36 -22.30
C GLU A 304 3.85 20.04 -22.77
N GLY A 305 4.53 18.92 -22.53
CA GLY A 305 4.05 17.59 -22.92
C GLY A 305 3.00 17.00 -21.98
N ARG A 306 2.75 15.70 -22.12
CA ARG A 306 1.77 14.95 -21.34
C ARG A 306 2.40 14.30 -20.11
N THR A 307 1.70 14.35 -18.98
CA THR A 307 2.18 13.79 -17.70
C THR A 307 1.47 12.48 -17.38
N ILE A 308 2.23 11.45 -17.02
CA ILE A 308 1.76 10.23 -16.38
C ILE A 308 2.16 10.30 -14.90
N LEU A 309 1.18 10.23 -14.01
CA LEU A 309 1.41 10.19 -12.57
C LEU A 309 1.70 8.75 -12.11
N LEU A 310 2.61 8.60 -11.17
CA LEU A 310 2.92 7.32 -10.53
C LEU A 310 2.82 7.48 -9.01
N SER A 311 2.16 6.56 -8.31
CA SER A 311 2.14 6.48 -6.85
C SER A 311 2.12 5.02 -6.40
N HIS A 312 2.26 4.78 -5.09
CA HIS A 312 1.93 3.47 -4.52
C HIS A 312 0.43 3.34 -4.27
N HIS A 313 -0.14 4.28 -3.52
CA HIS A 313 -1.55 4.24 -3.12
C HIS A 313 -2.48 4.75 -4.22
N GLN A 314 -3.68 4.17 -4.26
CA GLN A 314 -4.75 4.59 -5.17
C GLN A 314 -5.34 5.98 -4.85
N LEU A 315 -5.62 6.76 -5.91
CA LEU A 315 -6.51 7.92 -5.81
C LEU A 315 -7.94 7.50 -5.49
N PHE A 316 -8.42 6.45 -6.14
CA PHE A 316 -9.75 5.88 -5.94
C PHE A 316 -9.73 4.37 -6.17
N SER A 317 -10.69 3.66 -5.58
CA SER A 317 -10.89 2.24 -5.82
C SER A 317 -12.36 1.85 -5.70
N ALA A 318 -12.75 0.85 -6.49
CA ALA A 318 -14.02 0.16 -6.34
C ALA A 318 -13.93 -1.05 -5.41
N PHE A 319 -12.74 -1.64 -5.25
CA PHE A 319 -12.55 -2.99 -4.69
C PHE A 319 -11.72 -3.01 -3.41
N SER A 320 -11.06 -1.88 -3.08
CA SER A 320 -10.40 -1.66 -1.80
C SER A 320 -11.03 -0.45 -1.09
N PRO A 321 -11.32 -0.54 0.23
CA PRO A 321 -11.81 0.61 0.99
C PRO A 321 -10.84 1.79 0.93
N ILE A 322 -11.40 2.99 0.81
CA ILE A 322 -10.67 4.24 1.05
C ILE A 322 -11.33 4.96 2.21
N GLY A 323 -10.69 4.87 3.37
CA GLY A 323 -11.19 5.37 4.63
C GLY A 323 -12.28 4.51 5.26
N PRO A 324 -12.66 4.83 6.51
CA PRO A 324 -13.80 4.20 7.16
C PRO A 324 -15.11 4.60 6.48
N ALA A 325 -16.16 3.80 6.70
CA ALA A 325 -17.52 4.24 6.41
C ALA A 325 -17.91 5.39 7.35
N ASP A 326 -18.80 6.25 6.88
CA ASP A 326 -19.40 7.27 7.73
C ASP A 326 -20.43 6.67 8.70
N GLN A 327 -21.05 7.53 9.52
CA GLN A 327 -22.04 7.11 10.53
C GLN A 327 -23.29 6.45 9.93
N THR A 328 -23.54 6.62 8.63
CA THR A 328 -24.65 6.01 7.89
C THR A 328 -24.27 4.71 7.20
N GLY A 329 -22.98 4.34 7.23
CA GLY A 329 -22.43 3.19 6.49
C GLY A 329 -22.00 3.53 5.06
N ALA A 330 -22.13 4.79 4.63
CA ALA A 330 -21.71 5.25 3.31
C ALA A 330 -20.19 5.39 3.22
N ARG A 331 -19.64 5.19 2.03
CA ARG A 331 -18.20 5.21 1.76
C ARG A 331 -17.87 6.04 0.52
N SER A 332 -16.78 6.78 0.62
CA SER A 332 -16.13 7.38 -0.54
C SER A 332 -15.27 6.34 -1.25
N ALA A 333 -15.36 6.29 -2.58
CA ALA A 333 -14.43 5.53 -3.41
C ALA A 333 -13.09 6.26 -3.60
N THR A 334 -12.96 7.52 -3.16
CA THR A 334 -11.85 8.42 -3.48
C THR A 334 -11.12 8.89 -2.22
N ASN A 335 -9.80 8.98 -2.30
CA ASN A 335 -8.96 9.62 -1.29
C ASN A 335 -9.04 11.15 -1.48
N PRO A 336 -9.63 11.90 -0.52
CA PRO A 336 -9.83 13.34 -0.67
C PRO A 336 -8.52 14.14 -0.74
N ASN A 337 -7.46 13.68 -0.08
CA ASN A 337 -6.16 14.36 -0.10
C ASN A 337 -5.51 14.25 -1.49
N LEU A 338 -5.56 13.06 -2.08
CA LEU A 338 -5.03 12.83 -3.43
C LEU A 338 -5.90 13.46 -4.51
N ALA A 339 -7.21 13.55 -4.29
CA ALA A 339 -8.11 14.30 -5.18
C ALA A 339 -7.72 15.79 -5.23
N ALA A 340 -7.46 16.40 -4.07
CA ALA A 340 -6.99 17.78 -3.98
C ALA A 340 -5.60 17.99 -4.64
N VAL A 341 -4.74 16.97 -4.65
CA VAL A 341 -3.48 17.00 -5.42
C VAL A 341 -3.78 16.96 -6.92
N LEU A 342 -4.64 16.04 -7.39
CA LEU A 342 -4.99 15.95 -8.81
C LEU A 342 -5.60 17.26 -9.34
N GLU A 343 -6.48 17.91 -8.56
CA GLU A 343 -7.06 19.21 -8.93
C GLU A 343 -5.98 20.29 -9.15
N GLN A 344 -4.92 20.28 -8.35
CA GLN A 344 -3.80 21.21 -8.49
C GLN A 344 -2.89 20.88 -9.67
N LEU A 345 -2.75 19.60 -10.02
CA LEU A 345 -1.86 19.15 -11.10
C LEU A 345 -2.55 19.10 -12.48
N ASN A 346 -3.86 18.89 -12.54
CA ASN A 346 -4.57 18.63 -13.78
C ASN A 346 -5.42 19.82 -14.28
N GLY A 347 -5.12 21.05 -13.83
CA GLY A 347 -5.88 22.26 -14.20
C GLY A 347 -5.98 22.49 -15.71
N ASP A 348 -4.88 22.25 -16.44
CA ASP A 348 -4.81 22.37 -17.90
C ASP A 348 -5.05 21.03 -18.63
N GLY A 349 -5.50 20.00 -17.91
CA GLY A 349 -5.75 18.66 -18.48
C GLY A 349 -4.48 17.91 -18.89
N LYS A 350 -3.29 18.31 -18.41
CA LYS A 350 -1.98 17.73 -18.78
C LYS A 350 -1.74 16.31 -18.25
N VAL A 351 -2.50 15.85 -17.25
CA VAL A 351 -2.39 14.49 -16.70
C VAL A 351 -3.14 13.53 -17.61
N ALA A 352 -2.41 12.66 -18.30
CA ALA A 352 -2.95 11.71 -19.27
C ALA A 352 -3.37 10.38 -18.63
N ALA A 353 -2.66 9.96 -17.58
CA ALA A 353 -2.96 8.75 -16.80
C ALA A 353 -2.31 8.82 -15.40
N TRP A 354 -2.79 7.98 -14.48
CA TRP A 354 -2.17 7.73 -13.18
C TRP A 354 -2.12 6.22 -12.92
N PHE A 355 -0.92 5.68 -12.68
CA PHE A 355 -0.68 4.29 -12.28
C PHE A 355 -0.34 4.17 -10.79
N TRP A 356 -0.89 3.14 -10.14
CA TRP A 356 -0.65 2.83 -8.74
C TRP A 356 -0.64 1.32 -8.46
N GLY A 357 -0.21 0.93 -7.25
CA GLY A 357 -0.22 -0.44 -6.71
C GLY A 357 -1.14 -0.55 -5.50
N HIS A 358 -0.61 -1.10 -4.40
CA HIS A 358 -1.23 -1.23 -3.06
C HIS A 358 -2.43 -2.17 -3.01
N GLU A 359 -3.44 -1.94 -3.85
CA GLU A 359 -4.49 -2.92 -4.09
C GLU A 359 -3.93 -4.06 -4.95
N HIS A 360 -3.94 -5.27 -4.41
CA HIS A 360 -3.35 -6.46 -5.06
C HIS A 360 -4.20 -6.98 -6.25
N ASN A 361 -4.43 -6.13 -7.24
CA ASN A 361 -5.31 -6.38 -8.38
C ASN A 361 -4.80 -5.66 -9.65
N LEU A 362 -5.32 -6.06 -10.80
CA LEU A 362 -5.28 -5.26 -12.03
C LEU A 362 -6.64 -4.60 -12.23
N CYS A 363 -6.67 -3.27 -12.16
CA CYS A 363 -7.88 -2.47 -12.35
C CYS A 363 -7.64 -1.37 -13.39
N VAL A 364 -8.13 -1.59 -14.62
CA VAL A 364 -8.12 -0.58 -15.68
C VAL A 364 -9.43 0.20 -15.62
N TYR A 365 -9.48 1.32 -14.90
CA TYR A 365 -10.72 2.07 -14.67
C TYR A 365 -11.18 2.90 -15.89
N GLU A 366 -12.50 3.02 -16.06
CA GLU A 366 -13.11 4.10 -16.83
C GLU A 366 -12.82 5.47 -16.17
N LYS A 367 -13.13 6.56 -16.87
CA LYS A 367 -12.99 7.93 -16.32
C LYS A 367 -13.74 8.05 -14.99
N PHE A 368 -13.03 8.51 -13.96
CA PHE A 368 -13.58 8.71 -12.62
C PHE A 368 -12.79 9.78 -11.85
N ALA A 369 -13.43 10.50 -10.92
CA ALA A 369 -12.80 11.52 -10.07
C ALA A 369 -11.89 12.53 -10.83
N ASN A 370 -12.37 13.06 -11.97
CA ASN A 370 -11.63 13.99 -12.86
C ASN A 370 -10.33 13.45 -13.46
N LEU A 371 -10.12 12.13 -13.40
CA LEU A 371 -9.03 11.44 -14.06
C LEU A 371 -9.58 10.59 -15.20
N ASP A 372 -9.05 10.80 -16.41
CA ASP A 372 -9.49 10.04 -17.59
C ASP A 372 -9.03 8.57 -17.53
N ARG A 373 -7.86 8.31 -16.96
CA ARG A 373 -7.24 6.98 -16.92
C ARG A 373 -6.56 6.70 -15.57
N GLY A 374 -7.26 6.00 -14.67
CA GLY A 374 -6.69 5.45 -13.44
C GLY A 374 -6.39 3.96 -13.55
N ARG A 375 -5.20 3.51 -13.15
CA ARG A 375 -4.70 2.15 -13.38
C ARG A 375 -4.10 1.57 -12.11
N CYS A 376 -4.76 0.59 -11.51
CA CYS A 376 -4.15 -0.26 -10.49
C CYS A 376 -3.39 -1.40 -11.16
N ILE A 377 -2.12 -1.62 -10.79
CA ILE A 377 -1.27 -2.70 -11.28
C ILE A 377 -0.61 -3.50 -10.14
N GLY A 378 -1.22 -3.52 -8.96
CA GLY A 378 -0.69 -4.12 -7.73
C GLY A 378 -0.68 -5.66 -7.66
N HIS A 379 -0.94 -6.35 -8.77
CA HIS A 379 -0.85 -7.81 -8.83
C HIS A 379 0.58 -8.35 -9.07
N GLY A 380 1.63 -7.71 -8.53
CA GLY A 380 3.02 -8.04 -8.90
C GLY A 380 3.52 -9.39 -8.41
N ALA A 381 3.36 -9.68 -7.12
CA ALA A 381 3.80 -10.97 -6.55
C ALA A 381 3.11 -11.37 -5.24
N VAL A 382 2.26 -10.53 -4.66
CA VAL A 382 1.49 -10.89 -3.47
C VAL A 382 0.39 -11.88 -3.86
N PRO A 383 0.28 -13.04 -3.20
CA PRO A 383 -0.77 -14.00 -3.51
C PRO A 383 -2.14 -13.48 -3.06
N VAL A 384 -3.11 -13.50 -3.98
CA VAL A 384 -4.54 -13.34 -3.67
C VAL A 384 -5.24 -14.61 -4.08
N PHE A 385 -5.97 -15.25 -3.17
CA PHE A 385 -6.54 -16.57 -3.43
C PHE A 385 -7.70 -16.47 -4.43
N ALA A 386 -7.86 -17.52 -5.25
CA ALA A 386 -8.85 -17.52 -6.34
C ALA A 386 -10.32 -17.52 -5.86
N ASP A 387 -10.57 -17.82 -4.57
CA ASP A 387 -11.89 -17.70 -3.93
C ASP A 387 -12.18 -16.29 -3.38
N GLU A 388 -11.16 -15.41 -3.32
CA GLU A 388 -11.33 -14.00 -3.01
C GLU A 388 -12.00 -13.28 -4.19
N LYS A 389 -13.00 -12.46 -3.86
CA LYS A 389 -13.82 -11.76 -4.85
C LYS A 389 -13.25 -10.39 -5.17
N ILE A 390 -12.07 -10.37 -5.81
CA ILE A 390 -11.31 -9.15 -6.10
C ILE A 390 -12.02 -8.14 -7.01
N TYR A 391 -13.11 -8.54 -7.67
CA TYR A 391 -13.95 -7.69 -8.52
C TYR A 391 -15.36 -7.47 -7.96
N GLU A 392 -15.63 -7.83 -6.69
CA GLU A 392 -16.85 -7.41 -6.00
C GLU A 392 -16.62 -6.03 -5.38
N PRO A 393 -17.40 -5.00 -5.76
CA PRO A 393 -17.20 -3.67 -5.21
C PRO A 393 -17.42 -3.62 -3.70
N VAL A 394 -16.69 -2.72 -3.03
CA VAL A 394 -16.87 -2.44 -1.61
C VAL A 394 -18.31 -2.00 -1.36
N GLU A 395 -18.95 -2.62 -0.36
CA GLU A 395 -20.31 -2.28 0.04
C GLU A 395 -20.40 -0.85 0.60
N GLY A 396 -21.45 -0.12 0.23
CA GLY A 396 -21.73 1.22 0.74
C GLY A 396 -21.05 2.35 -0.04
N LEU A 397 -20.39 2.08 -1.16
CA LEU A 397 -19.82 3.13 -2.02
C LEU A 397 -20.91 4.01 -2.63
N ASP A 398 -20.80 5.33 -2.44
CA ASP A 398 -21.73 6.32 -3.01
C ASP A 398 -21.70 6.33 -4.54
N LEU A 399 -20.49 6.19 -5.09
CA LEU A 399 -20.22 6.06 -6.51
C LEU A 399 -19.19 4.95 -6.69
N VAL A 400 -19.52 3.98 -7.54
CA VAL A 400 -18.65 2.84 -7.82
C VAL A 400 -17.82 3.12 -9.08
N PRO A 401 -16.49 3.27 -8.99
CA PRO A 401 -15.62 3.30 -10.16
C PRO A 401 -15.81 2.03 -10.98
N LYS A 402 -15.88 2.16 -12.31
CA LYS A 402 -16.09 1.04 -13.22
C LYS A 402 -14.79 0.67 -13.93
N LEU A 403 -14.62 -0.61 -14.21
CA LEU A 403 -13.54 -1.09 -15.07
C LEU A 403 -13.92 -0.95 -16.54
N VAL A 404 -12.92 -0.67 -17.37
CA VAL A 404 -13.00 -0.87 -18.81
C VAL A 404 -13.31 -2.34 -19.07
N LYS A 405 -14.26 -2.62 -19.96
CA LYS A 405 -14.70 -4.00 -20.23
C LYS A 405 -13.55 -4.88 -20.70
N GLU A 406 -13.59 -6.16 -20.30
CA GLU A 406 -12.64 -7.19 -20.72
C GLU A 406 -11.18 -6.90 -20.34
N THR A 407 -10.99 -6.20 -19.21
CA THR A 407 -9.66 -5.92 -18.63
C THR A 407 -9.38 -6.70 -17.34
N GLU A 408 -10.35 -7.47 -16.88
CA GLU A 408 -10.25 -8.33 -15.69
C GLU A 408 -9.29 -9.49 -15.93
N LEU A 409 -8.59 -9.89 -14.87
CA LEU A 409 -7.70 -11.04 -14.90
C LEU A 409 -8.48 -12.33 -15.15
N ARG A 410 -7.86 -13.28 -15.83
CA ARG A 410 -8.39 -14.64 -15.88
C ARG A 410 -8.03 -15.35 -14.57
N PRO A 411 -9.00 -15.92 -13.84
CA PRO A 411 -8.70 -16.58 -12.58
C PRO A 411 -7.71 -17.73 -12.80
N GLY A 412 -6.74 -17.85 -11.89
CA GLY A 412 -5.87 -19.02 -11.80
C GLY A 412 -6.53 -20.12 -10.96
N ASP A 413 -5.88 -21.29 -10.89
CA ASP A 413 -6.44 -22.46 -10.18
C ASP A 413 -6.50 -22.26 -8.66
N THR A 414 -5.50 -21.58 -8.08
CA THR A 414 -5.35 -21.40 -6.62
C THR A 414 -5.21 -19.95 -6.20
N VAL A 415 -4.57 -19.13 -7.03
CA VAL A 415 -4.36 -17.70 -6.82
C VAL A 415 -4.69 -16.96 -8.09
N TRP A 416 -5.11 -15.71 -7.97
CA TRP A 416 -5.18 -14.78 -9.09
C TRP A 416 -3.79 -14.60 -9.72
N PRO A 417 -3.71 -14.47 -11.05
CA PRO A 417 -2.42 -14.42 -11.73
C PRO A 417 -1.70 -13.12 -11.42
N HIS A 418 -0.39 -13.24 -11.23
CA HIS A 418 0.50 -12.10 -11.07
C HIS A 418 0.82 -11.44 -12.41
N GLY A 419 1.32 -10.22 -12.42
CA GLY A 419 1.56 -9.50 -13.66
C GLY A 419 2.29 -8.19 -13.51
N PHE A 420 2.31 -7.44 -14.61
CA PHE A 420 2.95 -6.13 -14.71
C PHE A 420 2.37 -5.34 -15.89
N ALA A 421 2.65 -4.05 -15.96
CA ALA A 421 2.36 -3.22 -17.13
C ALA A 421 3.65 -2.88 -17.89
N PHE A 422 3.57 -2.79 -19.21
CA PHE A 422 4.68 -2.44 -20.08
C PHE A 422 4.29 -1.21 -20.90
N LEU A 423 4.90 -0.08 -20.57
CA LEU A 423 4.61 1.24 -21.14
C LEU A 423 5.68 1.59 -22.19
N GLU A 424 5.27 1.81 -23.43
CA GLU A 424 6.10 2.38 -24.48
C GLU A 424 5.66 3.84 -24.69
N LEU A 425 6.53 4.79 -24.37
CA LEU A 425 6.23 6.20 -24.58
C LEU A 425 6.06 6.50 -26.08
N GLY A 426 5.17 7.42 -26.40
CA GLY A 426 5.13 8.00 -27.74
C GLY A 426 6.31 8.95 -27.96
N THR A 427 6.54 9.32 -29.21
CA THR A 427 7.34 10.48 -29.61
C THR A 427 6.44 11.61 -30.13
N GLU A 428 6.98 12.80 -30.38
CA GLU A 428 6.27 14.01 -30.87
C GLU A 428 4.88 13.76 -31.50
N GLY A 429 3.81 14.05 -30.74
CA GLY A 429 2.42 13.97 -31.20
C GLY A 429 1.80 12.57 -31.26
N THR A 430 2.53 11.53 -30.85
CA THR A 430 2.02 10.14 -30.79
C THR A 430 1.66 9.74 -29.36
N PRO A 431 0.56 8.97 -29.17
CA PRO A 431 0.20 8.42 -27.88
C PRO A 431 1.27 7.48 -27.31
N ALA A 432 1.35 7.38 -25.98
CA ALA A 432 2.01 6.26 -25.35
C ALA A 432 1.13 5.01 -25.45
N ARG A 433 1.74 3.83 -25.49
CA ARG A 433 1.05 2.54 -25.52
C ARG A 433 1.35 1.78 -24.25
N VAL A 434 0.34 1.21 -23.61
CA VAL A 434 0.53 0.33 -22.45
C VAL A 434 -0.09 -1.03 -22.68
N ASP A 435 0.69 -2.06 -22.36
CA ASP A 435 0.30 -3.47 -22.39
C ASP A 435 0.24 -4.00 -20.96
N TYR A 436 -0.91 -4.56 -20.56
CA TYR A 436 -1.09 -5.18 -19.25
C TYR A 436 -0.95 -6.70 -19.38
N TYR A 437 -0.05 -7.29 -18.61
CA TYR A 437 0.25 -8.72 -18.68
C TYR A 437 -0.15 -9.43 -17.40
N GLN A 438 -0.58 -10.68 -17.55
CA GLN A 438 -0.75 -11.65 -16.46
C GLN A 438 0.09 -12.91 -16.74
N ASP A 439 0.58 -13.58 -15.70
CA ASP A 439 1.30 -14.84 -15.80
C ASP A 439 0.33 -16.00 -15.99
N ILE A 440 0.47 -16.73 -17.10
CA ILE A 440 -0.27 -17.97 -17.35
C ILE A 440 0.73 -19.06 -17.71
N GLY A 441 0.92 -20.00 -16.78
CA GLY A 441 1.84 -21.13 -16.96
C GLY A 441 3.31 -20.69 -17.07
N GLY A 442 3.71 -19.62 -16.38
CA GLY A 442 5.08 -19.10 -16.41
C GLY A 442 5.41 -18.24 -17.63
N LYS A 443 4.40 -17.75 -18.36
CA LYS A 443 4.56 -16.92 -19.56
C LYS A 443 3.69 -15.66 -19.47
N PRO A 444 4.16 -14.53 -20.01
CA PRO A 444 3.37 -13.32 -20.05
C PRO A 444 2.23 -13.49 -21.07
N SER A 445 0.99 -13.32 -20.61
CA SER A 445 -0.22 -13.29 -21.42
C SER A 445 -0.78 -11.87 -21.41
N LEU A 446 -0.96 -11.26 -22.58
CA LEU A 446 -1.58 -9.94 -22.69
C LEU A 446 -3.05 -10.02 -22.22
N VAL A 447 -3.41 -9.16 -21.27
CA VAL A 447 -4.79 -8.95 -20.80
C VAL A 447 -5.44 -7.86 -21.65
N HIS A 448 -4.80 -6.70 -21.72
CA HIS A 448 -5.32 -5.52 -22.39
C HIS A 448 -4.20 -4.66 -22.97
N ARG A 449 -4.52 -3.89 -24.01
CA ARG A 449 -3.66 -2.88 -24.61
C ARG A 449 -4.47 -1.61 -24.83
N GLU A 450 -3.90 -0.47 -24.45
CA GLU A 450 -4.50 0.84 -24.71
C GLU A 450 -3.46 1.89 -25.13
N GLU A 451 -3.98 2.99 -25.66
CA GLU A 451 -3.23 4.20 -25.95
C GLU A 451 -3.58 5.32 -24.96
N ILE A 452 -2.55 5.99 -24.47
CA ILE A 452 -2.61 7.11 -23.53
C ILE A 452 -2.21 8.36 -24.32
N SER A 453 -3.10 9.35 -24.36
CA SER A 453 -2.95 10.57 -25.16
C SER A 453 -2.98 11.82 -24.31
#